data_AF-A0A954A7H6-F1
#
_entry.id   AF-A0A954A7H6-F1
#
_cell.length_a   1.000
_cell.length_b   1.000
_cell.length_c   1.000
_cell.angle_alpha   90.00
_cell.angle_beta   90.00
_cell.angle_gamma   90.00
#
_symmetry.space_group_name_H-M   'P 1'
#
loop_
_entity.id
_entity.type
_entity.pdbx_description
1 polymer ?
#
loop_
_entity_poly.entity_id
_entity_poly.type
_entity_poly.pdbx_seq_one_letter_code
_entity_poly.pdbx_strand_id
1 'polypeptide(L)'
;MDDENPGGPDAAPTPNSAEAVVRALARIRARGKSGDVLLALLDHLLLAIRAERVFLISVDEVGDSRVRASRNNDGDSVPEADRWIARFAVQRCVQAGAPLHFADTRNDRRFRTEGERDHAARIRSILVLPVRVPQESGAGIIYLDSRFNPLEWAGEEPIRPILDAITLCFELEASERAVRSAERRLARWKRRTEEEGARPSVVRHSAPEREVDFHGFRTRCPEIIAIIAELQRLSRSDLPILIEGESGTGKEV
;
A
#
# COMPACT_ATOMS: atom_id res chain seq x y z
N MET A 1 -63.62 -14.79 16.05
CA MET A 1 -62.76 -15.71 16.82
C MET A 1 -61.46 -15.73 16.09
N ASP A 2 -60.72 -14.68 16.40
CA ASP A 2 -59.40 -14.34 15.91
C ASP A 2 -58.42 -15.27 16.62
N ASP A 3 -57.59 -15.98 15.85
CA ASP A 3 -56.51 -16.78 16.40
C ASP A 3 -55.20 -16.08 16.03
N GLU A 4 -54.68 -15.36 17.02
CA GLU A 4 -53.41 -14.64 16.99
C GLU A 4 -52.24 -15.62 16.85
N ASN A 5 -51.45 -15.41 15.81
CA ASN A 5 -50.16 -16.05 15.61
C ASN A 5 -49.14 -15.50 16.63
N PRO A 6 -48.55 -16.32 17.53
CA PRO A 6 -47.59 -15.81 18.51
C PRO A 6 -46.17 -15.85 17.94
N GLY A 7 -45.56 -14.66 17.86
CA GLY A 7 -44.11 -14.45 18.09
C GLY A 7 -43.13 -15.27 17.25
N GLY A 8 -42.85 -14.81 16.03
CA GLY A 8 -41.55 -15.07 15.40
C GLY A 8 -40.42 -14.41 16.22
N PRO A 9 -39.21 -14.99 16.24
CA PRO A 9 -38.12 -14.50 17.09
C PRO A 9 -37.77 -13.06 16.73
N ASP A 10 -37.76 -12.21 17.75
CA ASP A 10 -37.29 -10.82 17.72
C ASP A 10 -35.86 -10.77 17.18
N ALA A 11 -35.73 -10.56 15.87
CA ALA A 11 -34.46 -10.37 15.20
C ALA A 11 -33.93 -9.02 15.68
N ALA A 12 -32.99 -9.06 16.64
CA ALA A 12 -32.27 -7.89 17.10
C ALA A 12 -31.87 -7.03 15.88
N PRO A 13 -32.13 -5.71 15.90
CA PRO A 13 -31.88 -4.86 14.75
C PRO A 13 -30.41 -4.99 14.37
N THR A 14 -30.15 -5.51 13.16
CA THR A 14 -28.80 -5.53 12.59
C THR A 14 -28.27 -4.11 12.66
N PRO A 15 -27.16 -3.86 13.38
CA PRO A 15 -26.68 -2.50 13.58
C PRO A 15 -26.43 -1.87 12.21
N ASN A 16 -27.02 -0.69 11.99
CA ASN A 16 -26.85 0.08 10.77
C ASN A 16 -25.34 0.19 10.45
N SER A 17 -24.91 -0.34 9.31
CA SER A 17 -23.50 -0.39 8.94
C SER A 17 -22.88 1.00 8.79
N ALA A 18 -23.68 2.01 8.43
CA ALA A 18 -23.24 3.40 8.46
C ALA A 18 -22.92 3.87 9.89
N GLU A 19 -23.75 3.51 10.88
CA GLU A 19 -23.47 3.83 12.27
C GLU A 19 -22.25 3.07 12.81
N ALA A 20 -22.02 1.84 12.33
CA ALA A 20 -20.81 1.09 12.68
C ALA A 20 -19.54 1.85 12.24
N VAL A 21 -19.54 2.41 11.02
CA VAL A 21 -18.44 3.25 10.55
C VAL A 21 -18.32 4.53 11.38
N VAL A 22 -19.43 5.23 11.66
CA VAL A 22 -19.41 6.44 12.50
C VAL A 22 -18.88 6.14 13.90
N ARG A 23 -19.27 5.01 14.51
CA ARG A 23 -18.77 4.56 15.83
C ARG A 23 -17.28 4.25 15.78
N ALA A 24 -16.81 3.56 14.74
CA ALA A 24 -15.39 3.31 14.54
C ALA A 24 -14.59 4.62 14.43
N LEU A 25 -15.06 5.58 13.62
CA LEU A 25 -14.45 6.91 13.47
C LEU A 25 -14.46 7.72 14.79
N ALA A 26 -15.55 7.66 15.55
CA ALA A 26 -15.65 8.33 16.84
C ALA A 26 -14.64 7.80 17.87
N ARG A 27 -14.35 6.50 17.87
CA ARG A 27 -13.31 5.89 18.74
C ARG A 27 -11.92 6.44 18.43
N ILE A 28 -11.62 6.76 17.16
CA ILE A 28 -10.35 7.40 16.75
C ILE A 28 -10.22 8.78 17.35
N ARG A 29 -11.25 9.61 17.18
CA ARG A 29 -11.24 10.99 17.65
C ARG A 29 -10.97 11.06 19.16
N ALA A 30 -11.36 10.02 19.88
CA ALA A 30 -11.14 9.90 21.32
C ALA A 30 -9.77 9.30 21.72
N ARG A 31 -9.13 8.43 20.91
CA ARG A 31 -7.95 7.62 21.34
C ARG A 31 -6.72 7.60 20.41
N GLY A 32 -6.79 8.18 19.22
CA GLY A 32 -5.60 8.70 18.52
C GLY A 32 -4.63 7.72 17.85
N LYS A 33 -5.06 6.54 17.37
CA LYS A 33 -4.22 5.68 16.49
C LYS A 33 -5.03 5.07 15.35
N SER A 34 -4.52 5.15 14.11
CA SER A 34 -5.16 4.60 12.90
C SER A 34 -5.35 3.08 12.92
N GLY A 35 -4.52 2.35 13.67
CA GLY A 35 -4.69 0.89 13.85
C GLY A 35 -5.98 0.52 14.60
N ASP A 36 -6.45 1.39 15.50
CA ASP A 36 -7.64 1.13 16.31
C ASP A 36 -8.93 1.17 15.46
N VAL A 37 -8.91 1.85 14.31
CA VAL A 37 -10.01 1.90 13.33
C VAL A 37 -10.25 0.55 12.75
N LEU A 38 -9.18 -0.04 12.23
CA LEU A 38 -9.25 -1.28 11.48
C LEU A 38 -9.76 -2.38 12.40
N LEU A 39 -9.22 -2.43 13.62
CA LEU A 39 -9.68 -3.34 14.65
C LEU A 39 -11.17 -3.14 14.97
N ALA A 40 -11.64 -1.89 15.14
CA ALA A 40 -13.06 -1.61 15.38
C ALA A 40 -13.98 -1.96 14.18
N LEU A 41 -13.53 -1.75 12.94
CA LEU A 41 -14.27 -2.14 11.74
C LEU A 41 -14.38 -3.67 11.64
N LEU A 42 -13.30 -4.39 11.99
CA LEU A 42 -13.30 -5.86 12.06
C LEU A 42 -14.30 -6.38 13.10
N ASP A 43 -14.42 -5.74 14.28
CA ASP A 43 -15.45 -6.10 15.27
C ASP A 43 -16.86 -5.95 14.72
N HIS A 44 -17.10 -4.88 13.95
CA HIS A 44 -18.39 -4.65 13.33
C HIS A 44 -18.70 -5.67 12.23
N LEU A 45 -17.69 -6.12 11.45
CA LEU A 45 -17.86 -7.22 10.51
C LEU A 45 -18.20 -8.53 11.21
N LEU A 46 -17.49 -8.86 12.29
CA LEU A 46 -17.77 -10.06 13.09
C LEU A 46 -19.23 -10.08 13.56
N LEU A 47 -19.71 -8.96 14.08
CA LEU A 47 -21.09 -8.82 14.55
C LEU A 47 -22.10 -8.94 13.39
N ALA A 48 -21.86 -8.26 12.27
CA ALA A 48 -22.78 -8.24 11.14
C ALA A 48 -22.92 -9.61 10.44
N ILE A 49 -21.83 -10.37 10.36
CA ILE A 49 -21.79 -11.69 9.69
C ILE A 49 -22.00 -12.84 10.68
N ARG A 50 -22.01 -12.53 11.98
CA ARG A 50 -22.02 -13.50 13.09
C ARG A 50 -20.88 -14.51 13.01
N ALA A 51 -19.72 -14.03 12.60
CA ALA A 51 -18.49 -14.81 12.55
C ALA A 51 -17.88 -14.95 13.96
N GLU A 52 -17.08 -16.00 14.17
CA GLU A 52 -16.30 -16.16 15.40
C GLU A 52 -14.95 -15.47 15.29
N ARG A 53 -14.36 -15.47 14.10
CA ARG A 53 -13.04 -14.88 13.85
C ARG A 53 -13.03 -14.16 12.51
N VAL A 54 -12.26 -13.08 12.48
CA VAL A 54 -11.95 -12.32 11.28
C VAL A 54 -10.46 -12.07 11.21
N PHE A 55 -9.91 -12.19 10.01
CA PHE A 55 -8.53 -11.94 9.70
C PHE A 55 -8.47 -11.02 8.50
N LEU A 56 -7.61 -10.01 8.60
CA LEU A 56 -7.24 -9.17 7.49
C LEU A 56 -5.85 -9.59 7.03
N ILE A 57 -5.75 -9.97 5.76
CA ILE A 57 -4.57 -10.58 5.16
C ILE A 57 -4.14 -9.70 3.99
N SER A 58 -2.84 -9.46 3.86
CA SER A 58 -2.26 -8.94 2.63
C SER A 58 -1.57 -10.06 1.88
N VAL A 59 -1.82 -10.13 0.58
CA VAL A 59 -1.20 -11.07 -0.35
C VAL A 59 -0.39 -10.24 -1.34
N ASP A 60 0.89 -10.55 -1.50
CA ASP A 60 1.75 -9.85 -2.46
C ASP A 60 1.60 -10.41 -3.90
N GLU A 61 2.35 -9.85 -4.84
CA GLU A 61 2.35 -10.27 -6.25
C GLU A 61 2.83 -11.71 -6.45
N VAL A 62 3.65 -12.22 -5.54
CA VAL A 62 4.23 -13.58 -5.59
C VAL A 62 3.28 -14.59 -4.94
N GLY A 63 2.22 -14.12 -4.27
CA GLY A 63 1.24 -14.93 -3.57
C GLY A 63 1.61 -15.23 -2.12
N ASP A 64 2.64 -14.57 -1.57
CA ASP A 64 2.96 -14.67 -0.15
C ASP A 64 1.93 -13.89 0.66
N SER A 65 1.44 -14.49 1.74
CA SER A 65 0.32 -13.97 2.51
C SER A 65 0.74 -13.68 3.94
N ARG A 66 0.40 -12.50 4.43
CA ARG A 66 0.67 -12.08 5.81
C ARG A 66 -0.59 -11.56 6.49
N VAL A 67 -0.86 -12.04 7.70
CA VAL A 67 -1.90 -11.47 8.56
C VAL A 67 -1.48 -10.07 9.04
N ARG A 68 -2.33 -9.08 8.75
CA ARG A 68 -2.17 -7.69 9.18
C ARG A 68 -2.88 -7.40 10.49
N ALA A 69 -4.06 -7.97 10.66
CA ALA A 69 -4.89 -7.82 11.86
C ALA A 69 -5.80 -9.04 12.01
N SER A 70 -6.18 -9.35 13.24
CA SER A 70 -7.18 -10.37 13.54
C SER A 70 -8.03 -9.95 14.72
N ARG A 71 -9.30 -10.40 14.74
CA ARG A 71 -10.19 -10.27 15.89
C ARG A 71 -11.01 -11.55 16.05
N ASN A 72 -11.29 -11.93 17.29
CA ASN A 72 -12.33 -12.89 17.63
C ASN A 72 -13.61 -12.18 18.08
N ASN A 73 -14.68 -12.93 18.29
CA ASN A 73 -15.97 -12.44 18.79
C ASN A 73 -15.91 -11.79 20.19
N ASP A 74 -14.89 -12.09 21.00
CA ASP A 74 -14.64 -11.43 22.29
C ASP A 74 -13.95 -10.06 22.11
N GLY A 75 -13.52 -9.72 20.89
CA GLY A 75 -12.80 -8.50 20.59
C GLY A 75 -11.31 -8.59 20.88
N ASP A 76 -10.74 -9.78 21.07
CA ASP A 76 -9.30 -9.98 21.24
C ASP A 76 -8.61 -10.32 19.91
N SER A 77 -7.30 -10.05 19.83
CA SER A 77 -6.48 -10.53 18.72
C SER A 77 -6.31 -12.04 18.81
N VAL A 78 -6.35 -12.73 17.67
CA VAL A 78 -6.21 -14.20 17.62
C VAL A 78 -4.73 -14.60 17.71
N PRO A 79 -4.32 -15.40 18.72
CA PRO A 79 -2.96 -15.91 18.80
C PRO A 79 -2.63 -16.84 17.62
N GLU A 80 -1.39 -16.77 17.12
CA GLU A 80 -0.91 -17.59 16.00
C GLU A 80 -1.86 -17.57 14.79
N ALA A 81 -2.37 -16.38 14.45
CA ALA A 81 -3.42 -16.17 13.46
C ALA A 81 -3.22 -16.93 12.13
N ASP A 82 -1.99 -16.99 11.62
CA ASP A 82 -1.65 -17.68 10.37
C ASP A 82 -2.02 -19.18 10.38
N ARG A 83 -1.99 -19.83 11.55
CA ARG A 83 -2.31 -21.25 11.71
C ARG A 83 -3.80 -21.54 11.52
N TRP A 84 -4.65 -20.53 11.62
CA TRP A 84 -6.12 -20.65 11.58
C TRP A 84 -6.73 -20.36 10.21
N ILE A 85 -5.91 -20.06 9.22
CA ILE A 85 -6.38 -19.62 7.90
C ILE A 85 -6.30 -20.76 6.91
N ALA A 86 -7.43 -21.06 6.27
CA ALA A 86 -7.49 -22.01 5.16
C ALA A 86 -6.89 -21.39 3.88
N ARG A 87 -5.61 -21.68 3.61
CA ARG A 87 -4.88 -21.13 2.43
C ARG A 87 -5.62 -21.36 1.11
N PHE A 88 -6.30 -22.50 0.96
CA PHE A 88 -7.09 -22.80 -0.23
C PHE A 88 -8.21 -21.78 -0.47
N ALA A 89 -8.92 -21.36 0.58
CA ALA A 89 -10.00 -20.39 0.48
C ALA A 89 -9.48 -19.00 0.07
N VAL A 90 -8.36 -18.57 0.67
CA VAL A 90 -7.66 -17.32 0.33
C VAL A 90 -7.21 -17.33 -1.14
N GLN A 91 -6.51 -18.38 -1.57
CA GLN A 91 -6.03 -18.51 -2.95
C GLN A 91 -7.18 -18.49 -3.96
N ARG A 92 -8.30 -19.17 -3.67
CA ARG A 92 -9.48 -19.14 -4.53
C ARG A 92 -10.10 -17.75 -4.63
N CYS A 93 -10.15 -17.01 -3.52
CA CYS A 93 -10.67 -15.65 -3.53
C CYS A 93 -9.77 -14.70 -4.32
N VAL A 94 -8.45 -14.83 -4.21
CA VAL A 94 -7.48 -14.05 -5.01
C VAL A 94 -7.66 -14.34 -6.50
N GLN A 95 -7.78 -15.62 -6.88
CA GLN A 95 -7.97 -16.04 -8.28
C GLN A 95 -9.31 -15.60 -8.85
N ALA A 96 -10.41 -15.77 -8.10
CA ALA A 96 -11.74 -15.38 -8.53
C ALA A 96 -11.90 -13.86 -8.55
N GLY A 97 -11.24 -13.17 -7.63
CA GLY A 97 -11.30 -11.72 -7.53
C GLY A 97 -12.64 -11.17 -7.04
N ALA A 98 -13.47 -12.01 -6.43
CA ALA A 98 -14.82 -11.75 -5.94
C ALA A 98 -15.06 -12.51 -4.61
N PRO A 99 -16.06 -12.11 -3.80
CA PRO A 99 -16.43 -12.83 -2.58
C PRO A 99 -16.70 -14.31 -2.79
N LEU A 100 -16.23 -15.14 -1.86
CA LEU A 100 -16.50 -16.58 -1.83
C LEU A 100 -17.02 -17.00 -0.46
N HIS A 101 -18.21 -17.61 -0.44
CA HIS A 101 -18.81 -18.17 0.76
C HIS A 101 -18.82 -19.71 0.68
N PHE A 102 -18.19 -20.35 1.67
CA PHE A 102 -18.16 -21.79 1.85
C PHE A 102 -19.01 -22.16 3.07
N ALA A 103 -20.24 -22.65 2.82
CA ALA A 103 -21.22 -22.89 3.89
C ALA A 103 -20.91 -24.11 4.78
N ASP A 104 -20.21 -25.12 4.25
CA ASP A 104 -19.73 -26.27 5.03
C ASP A 104 -18.36 -26.75 4.54
N THR A 105 -17.35 -26.65 5.41
CA THR A 105 -15.94 -26.98 5.11
C THR A 105 -15.42 -28.19 5.89
N ARG A 106 -16.21 -28.75 6.83
CA ARG A 106 -15.73 -29.71 7.86
C ARG A 106 -15.16 -31.01 7.29
N ASN A 107 -15.68 -31.44 6.14
CA ASN A 107 -15.34 -32.71 5.51
C ASN A 107 -14.32 -32.56 4.37
N ASP A 108 -14.04 -31.33 3.93
CA ASP A 108 -13.12 -31.10 2.83
C ASP A 108 -11.71 -30.79 3.35
N ARG A 109 -10.76 -31.67 3.00
CA ARG A 109 -9.37 -31.60 3.46
C ARG A 109 -8.65 -30.32 3.01
N ARG A 110 -9.11 -29.68 1.93
CA ARG A 110 -8.49 -28.46 1.39
C ARG A 110 -8.66 -27.25 2.30
N PHE A 111 -9.69 -27.25 3.15
CA PHE A 111 -9.94 -26.18 4.11
C PHE A 111 -9.30 -26.41 5.48
N ARG A 112 -8.63 -27.55 5.68
CA ARG A 112 -8.00 -27.86 6.97
C ARG A 112 -6.86 -26.90 7.24
N THR A 113 -6.88 -26.37 8.45
CA THR A 113 -5.88 -25.44 8.98
C THR A 113 -4.95 -26.14 9.95
N GLU A 114 -3.84 -25.52 10.30
CA GLU A 114 -2.90 -26.09 11.25
C GLU A 114 -3.43 -26.02 12.68
N GLY A 115 -4.10 -24.91 13.02
CA GLY A 115 -4.68 -24.68 14.35
C GLY A 115 -5.79 -25.67 14.70
N GLU A 116 -6.46 -26.25 13.71
CA GLU A 116 -7.46 -27.32 13.93
C GLU A 116 -6.86 -28.65 14.41
N ARG A 117 -5.54 -28.86 14.32
CA ARG A 117 -4.91 -30.14 14.74
C ARG A 117 -5.04 -30.37 16.24
N ASP A 118 -4.96 -29.29 17.02
CA ASP A 118 -4.96 -29.32 18.48
C ASP A 118 -6.35 -29.02 19.08
N HIS A 119 -7.37 -28.83 18.23
CA HIS A 119 -8.71 -28.41 18.64
C HIS A 119 -9.79 -29.40 18.21
N ALA A 120 -10.76 -29.65 19.10
CA ALA A 120 -11.83 -30.60 18.86
C ALA A 120 -12.85 -30.13 17.80
N ALA A 121 -13.05 -28.81 17.65
CA ALA A 121 -14.04 -28.23 16.75
C ALA A 121 -13.41 -27.74 15.44
N ARG A 122 -13.89 -28.28 14.31
CA ARG A 122 -13.48 -27.86 12.96
C ARG A 122 -14.20 -26.60 12.51
N ILE A 123 -13.56 -25.86 11.62
CA ILE A 123 -14.17 -24.72 10.92
C ILE A 123 -15.33 -25.23 10.08
N ARG A 124 -16.51 -24.65 10.31
CA ARG A 124 -17.76 -25.02 9.65
C ARG A 124 -17.97 -24.20 8.40
N SER A 125 -17.88 -22.90 8.51
CA SER A 125 -18.19 -21.98 7.41
C SER A 125 -17.13 -20.91 7.30
N ILE A 126 -16.80 -20.54 6.07
CA ILE A 126 -15.78 -19.55 5.73
C ILE A 126 -16.36 -18.57 4.73
N LEU A 127 -16.19 -17.28 4.97
CA LEU A 127 -16.45 -16.21 4.01
C LEU A 127 -15.14 -15.48 3.74
N VAL A 128 -14.80 -15.34 2.46
CA VAL A 128 -13.59 -14.63 2.03
C VAL A 128 -14.00 -13.48 1.11
N LEU A 129 -13.56 -12.26 1.43
CA LEU A 129 -13.90 -11.03 0.70
C LEU A 129 -12.60 -10.39 0.19
N PRO A 130 -12.49 -10.06 -1.10
CA PRO A 130 -11.34 -9.32 -1.61
C PRO A 130 -11.45 -7.83 -1.26
N VAL A 131 -10.32 -7.24 -0.85
CA VAL A 131 -10.14 -5.79 -0.69
C VAL A 131 -9.13 -5.35 -1.74
N ARG A 132 -9.62 -4.65 -2.78
CA ARG A 132 -8.79 -4.19 -3.88
C ARG A 132 -8.40 -2.74 -3.66
N VAL A 133 -7.12 -2.47 -3.77
CA VAL A 133 -6.56 -1.11 -3.75
C VAL A 133 -6.01 -0.86 -5.15
N PRO A 134 -6.59 0.04 -5.96
CA PRO A 134 -6.19 0.23 -7.35
C PRO A 134 -4.70 0.53 -7.56
N GLN A 135 -4.06 1.16 -6.57
CA GLN A 135 -2.66 1.59 -6.60
C GLN A 135 -1.68 0.54 -6.08
N GLU A 136 -2.17 -0.63 -5.65
CA GLU A 136 -1.33 -1.73 -5.16
C GLU A 136 -1.43 -2.95 -6.05
N SER A 137 -0.29 -3.56 -6.35
CA SER A 137 -0.26 -4.82 -7.09
C SER A 137 -0.67 -6.03 -6.25
N GLY A 138 -0.61 -5.92 -4.92
CA GLY A 138 -1.06 -6.96 -3.99
C GLY A 138 -2.57 -6.95 -3.79
N ALA A 139 -3.10 -8.03 -3.21
CA ALA A 139 -4.51 -8.14 -2.84
C ALA A 139 -4.66 -8.07 -1.32
N GLY A 140 -5.61 -7.25 -0.84
CA GLY A 140 -6.14 -7.39 0.51
C GLY A 140 -7.21 -8.48 0.53
N ILE A 141 -7.28 -9.24 1.62
CA ILE A 141 -8.28 -10.29 1.84
C ILE A 141 -8.83 -10.17 3.25
N ILE A 142 -10.16 -10.18 3.38
CA ILE A 142 -10.85 -10.39 4.65
C ILE A 142 -11.29 -11.84 4.68
N TYR A 143 -10.83 -12.59 5.68
CA TYR A 143 -11.23 -13.97 5.93
C TYR A 143 -12.05 -14.02 7.21
N LEU A 144 -13.26 -14.55 7.13
CA LEU A 144 -14.18 -14.74 8.25
C LEU A 144 -14.45 -16.23 8.40
N ASP A 145 -14.43 -16.72 9.63
CA ASP A 145 -14.84 -18.10 9.89
C ASP A 145 -15.70 -18.26 11.14
N SER A 146 -16.37 -19.40 11.19
CA SER A 146 -17.12 -19.85 12.34
C SER A 146 -17.10 -21.37 12.43
N ARG A 147 -17.07 -21.91 13.66
CA ARG A 147 -17.00 -23.34 13.97
C ARG A 147 -18.36 -23.87 14.41
N PHE A 148 -19.11 -23.08 15.18
CA PHE A 148 -20.37 -23.51 15.78
C PHE A 148 -21.56 -23.12 14.92
N ASN A 149 -21.69 -21.83 14.59
CA ASN A 149 -22.83 -21.30 13.84
C ASN A 149 -22.45 -21.05 12.38
N PRO A 150 -23.31 -21.36 11.40
CA PRO A 150 -23.05 -20.96 10.02
C PRO A 150 -23.01 -19.42 9.93
N LEU A 151 -22.15 -18.90 9.05
CA LEU A 151 -22.11 -17.47 8.77
C LEU A 151 -23.43 -17.00 8.14
N GLU A 152 -23.92 -15.84 8.56
CA GLU A 152 -25.09 -15.19 7.97
C GLU A 152 -24.61 -14.23 6.87
N TRP A 153 -24.66 -14.68 5.61
CA TRP A 153 -24.20 -13.91 4.45
C TRP A 153 -25.35 -13.61 3.49
N ALA A 154 -25.76 -12.35 3.41
CA ALA A 154 -26.81 -11.85 2.52
C ALA A 154 -26.27 -11.09 1.29
N GLY A 155 -24.95 -11.12 1.06
CA GLY A 155 -24.28 -10.29 0.04
C GLY A 155 -23.56 -9.09 0.65
N GLU A 156 -22.86 -8.31 -0.19
CA GLU A 156 -22.02 -7.20 0.28
C GLU A 156 -22.81 -5.99 0.76
N GLU A 157 -23.99 -5.71 0.19
CA GLU A 157 -24.75 -4.47 0.45
C GLU A 157 -24.92 -4.12 1.94
N PRO A 158 -25.32 -5.05 2.84
CA PRO A 158 -25.50 -4.72 4.25
C PRO A 158 -24.21 -4.31 4.95
N ILE A 159 -23.05 -4.82 4.52
CA ILE A 159 -21.74 -4.53 5.12
C ILE A 159 -20.90 -3.58 4.28
N ARG A 160 -21.42 -3.10 3.14
CA ARG A 160 -20.69 -2.30 2.17
C ARG A 160 -20.00 -1.07 2.79
N PRO A 161 -20.64 -0.29 3.67
CA PRO A 161 -19.96 0.84 4.32
C PRO A 161 -18.72 0.43 5.12
N ILE A 162 -18.75 -0.75 5.75
CA ILE A 162 -17.63 -1.27 6.53
C ILE A 162 -16.50 -1.71 5.59
N LEU A 163 -16.83 -2.37 4.47
CA LEU A 163 -15.86 -2.76 3.45
C LEU A 163 -15.21 -1.54 2.79
N ASP A 164 -15.98 -0.51 2.48
CA ASP A 164 -15.49 0.75 1.91
C ASP A 164 -14.54 1.45 2.91
N ALA A 165 -14.89 1.48 4.20
CA ALA A 165 -14.04 2.06 5.24
C ALA A 165 -12.72 1.29 5.42
N ILE A 166 -12.74 -0.04 5.33
CA ILE A 166 -11.52 -0.86 5.34
C ILE A 166 -10.67 -0.55 4.10
N THR A 167 -11.30 -0.51 2.92
CA THR A 167 -10.61 -0.19 1.66
C THR A 167 -9.92 1.18 1.74
N LEU A 168 -10.62 2.19 2.25
CA LEU A 168 -10.06 3.52 2.47
C LEU A 168 -8.86 3.52 3.43
N CYS A 169 -8.89 2.69 4.46
CA CYS A 169 -7.74 2.52 5.37
C CYS A 169 -6.52 1.98 4.62
N PHE A 170 -6.68 1.03 3.70
CA PHE A 170 -5.59 0.54 2.88
C PHE A 170 -5.07 1.61 1.90
N GLU A 171 -5.98 2.32 1.24
CA GLU A 171 -5.63 3.42 0.32
C GLU A 171 -4.83 4.52 1.04
N LEU A 172 -5.24 4.89 2.24
CA LEU A 172 -4.53 5.87 3.05
C LEU A 172 -3.11 5.42 3.37
N GLU A 173 -2.94 4.17 3.84
CA GLU A 173 -1.62 3.62 4.12
C GLU A 173 -0.73 3.52 2.86
N ALA A 174 -1.33 3.21 1.70
CA ALA A 174 -0.64 3.18 0.41
C ALA A 174 -0.14 4.57 0.02
N SER A 175 -1.01 5.58 0.15
CA SER A 175 -0.68 6.98 -0.10
C SER A 175 0.44 7.46 0.82
N GLU A 176 0.36 7.17 2.12
CA GLU A 176 1.41 7.53 3.06
C GLU A 176 2.74 6.86 2.73
N ARG A 177 2.74 5.59 2.30
CA ARG A 177 3.94 4.89 1.84
C ARG A 177 4.53 5.57 0.61
N ALA A 178 3.70 5.96 -0.35
CA ALA A 178 4.13 6.68 -1.54
C ALA A 178 4.79 8.02 -1.20
N VAL A 179 4.16 8.83 -0.34
CA VAL A 179 4.71 10.11 0.15
C VAL A 179 6.06 9.90 0.83
N ARG A 180 6.14 8.97 1.80
CA ARG A 180 7.41 8.65 2.49
C ARG A 180 8.50 8.19 1.51
N SER A 181 8.14 7.46 0.46
CA SER A 181 9.09 7.02 -0.57
C SER A 181 9.61 8.19 -1.43
N ALA A 182 8.74 9.14 -1.76
CA ALA A 182 9.08 10.35 -2.51
C ALA A 182 9.98 11.28 -1.70
N GLU A 183 9.67 11.49 -0.42
CA GLU A 183 10.51 12.26 0.51
C GLU A 183 11.92 11.66 0.62
N ARG A 184 12.02 10.33 0.76
CA ARG A 184 13.31 9.64 0.78
C ARG A 184 14.08 9.81 -0.54
N ARG A 185 13.40 9.80 -1.69
CA ARG A 185 14.02 10.05 -3.00
C ARG A 185 14.54 11.49 -3.08
N LEU A 186 13.73 12.47 -2.68
CA LEU A 186 14.11 13.88 -2.66
C LEU A 186 15.31 14.11 -1.74
N ALA A 187 15.32 13.52 -0.53
CA ALA A 187 16.43 13.63 0.40
C ALA A 187 17.73 12.98 -0.13
N ARG A 188 17.62 11.92 -0.94
CA ARG A 188 18.79 11.34 -1.64
C ARG A 188 19.28 12.24 -2.77
N TRP A 189 18.36 12.82 -3.54
CA TRP A 189 18.70 13.75 -4.61
C TRP A 189 19.37 15.01 -4.08
N LYS A 190 18.81 15.66 -3.04
CA LYS A 190 19.40 16.84 -2.39
C LYS A 190 20.82 16.57 -1.89
N ARG A 191 21.05 15.44 -1.22
CA ARG A 191 22.39 15.05 -0.77
C ARG A 191 23.38 14.91 -1.91
N ARG A 192 22.99 14.33 -3.04
CA ARG A 192 23.86 14.25 -4.22
C ARG A 192 24.18 15.63 -4.78
N THR A 193 23.18 16.50 -4.93
CA THR A 193 23.40 17.87 -5.42
C THR A 193 24.27 18.68 -4.45
N GLU A 194 24.10 18.48 -3.14
CA GLU A 194 24.95 19.08 -2.12
C GLU A 194 26.37 18.48 -2.15
N GLU A 195 26.55 17.17 -2.34
CA GLU A 195 27.88 16.55 -2.49
C GLU A 195 28.58 16.94 -3.80
N GLU A 196 27.83 17.12 -4.89
CA GLU A 196 28.32 17.55 -6.20
C GLU A 196 28.61 19.06 -6.23
N GLY A 197 27.82 19.87 -5.50
CA GLY A 197 28.03 21.32 -5.34
C GLY A 197 29.01 21.70 -4.21
N ALA A 198 29.18 20.84 -3.20
CA ALA A 198 30.11 21.01 -2.08
C ALA A 198 31.41 20.21 -2.23
N ARG A 199 31.58 19.43 -3.31
CA ARG A 199 32.87 19.43 -3.99
C ARG A 199 32.97 20.84 -4.55
N PRO A 200 33.72 21.76 -3.92
CA PRO A 200 34.06 22.91 -4.70
C PRO A 200 34.84 22.29 -5.86
N SER A 201 34.59 22.73 -7.07
CA SER A 201 35.67 22.80 -8.04
C SER A 201 36.72 23.74 -7.42
N VAL A 202 37.39 23.33 -6.33
CA VAL A 202 38.72 23.80 -5.99
C VAL A 202 39.57 23.13 -7.05
N VAL A 203 39.41 23.59 -8.29
CA VAL A 203 40.56 23.71 -9.12
C VAL A 203 41.38 24.75 -8.37
N ARG A 204 42.30 24.26 -7.52
CA ARG A 204 43.42 25.08 -7.06
C ARG A 204 44.20 25.36 -8.33
N HIS A 205 43.77 26.35 -9.07
CA HIS A 205 44.64 26.96 -10.02
C HIS A 205 45.58 27.82 -9.20
N SER A 206 46.76 27.26 -8.92
CA SER A 206 47.95 28.10 -8.85
C SER A 206 47.88 29.08 -10.02
N ALA A 207 48.08 30.37 -9.74
CA ALA A 207 48.13 31.39 -10.78
C ALA A 207 48.95 30.85 -11.95
N PRO A 208 48.40 30.78 -13.17
CA PRO A 208 49.12 30.19 -14.29
C PRO A 208 50.36 31.04 -14.51
N GLU A 209 51.55 30.42 -14.46
CA GLU A 209 52.82 31.11 -14.72
C GLU A 209 52.88 31.72 -16.13
N ARG A 210 51.95 31.32 -17.02
CA ARG A 210 51.86 31.81 -18.40
C ARG A 210 50.45 32.24 -18.79
N GLU A 211 50.43 33.31 -19.57
CA GLU A 211 49.28 33.82 -20.31
C GLU A 211 48.84 32.82 -21.39
N VAL A 212 47.54 32.50 -21.40
CA VAL A 212 46.94 31.59 -22.39
C VAL A 212 46.32 32.44 -23.49
N ASP A 213 46.67 32.15 -24.73
CA ASP A 213 46.04 32.72 -25.93
C ASP A 213 45.06 31.69 -26.51
N PHE A 214 43.80 32.09 -26.66
CA PHE A 214 42.75 31.29 -27.26
C PHE A 214 42.12 32.08 -28.40
N HIS A 215 42.53 31.78 -29.63
CA HIS A 215 42.06 32.46 -30.85
C HIS A 215 42.15 34.01 -30.77
N GLY A 216 43.25 34.54 -30.22
CA GLY A 216 43.48 35.98 -30.07
C GLY A 216 42.96 36.56 -28.74
N PHE A 217 42.21 35.77 -27.96
CA PHE A 217 41.81 36.14 -26.60
C PHE A 217 42.89 35.72 -25.59
N ARG A 218 43.57 36.69 -24.97
CA ARG A 218 44.61 36.43 -23.97
C ARG A 218 44.11 36.61 -22.56
N THR A 219 44.42 35.63 -21.71
CA THR A 219 44.02 35.67 -20.30
C THR A 219 45.07 35.05 -19.37
N ARG A 220 45.13 35.57 -18.15
CA ARG A 220 45.84 34.98 -17.00
C ARG A 220 44.88 34.61 -15.86
N CYS A 221 43.58 34.84 -16.06
CA CYS A 221 42.54 34.52 -15.08
C CYS A 221 42.36 33.00 -15.07
N PRO A 222 42.65 32.33 -13.93
CA PRO A 222 42.63 30.88 -13.89
C PRO A 222 41.25 30.28 -14.17
N GLU A 223 40.18 30.95 -13.77
CA GLU A 223 38.79 30.52 -13.99
C GLU A 223 38.45 30.51 -15.49
N ILE A 224 38.85 31.54 -16.22
CA ILE A 224 38.64 31.60 -17.68
C ILE A 224 39.50 30.55 -18.39
N ILE A 225 40.72 30.31 -17.91
CA ILE A 225 41.61 29.26 -18.44
C ILE A 225 41.00 27.87 -18.24
N ALA A 226 40.36 27.62 -17.09
CA ALA A 226 39.64 26.37 -16.82
C ALA A 226 38.53 26.12 -17.85
N ILE A 227 37.73 27.16 -18.12
CA ILE A 227 36.62 27.11 -19.07
C ILE A 227 37.16 26.87 -20.50
N ILE A 228 38.24 27.56 -20.89
CA ILE A 228 38.89 27.35 -22.20
C ILE A 228 39.38 25.90 -22.33
N ALA A 229 40.02 25.35 -21.30
CA ALA A 229 40.52 23.98 -21.30
C ALA A 229 39.37 22.95 -21.40
N GLU A 230 38.25 23.20 -20.73
CA GLU A 230 37.07 22.35 -20.81
C GLU A 230 36.39 22.44 -22.19
N LEU A 231 36.30 23.65 -22.77
CA LEU A 231 35.87 23.87 -24.15
C LEU A 231 36.73 23.07 -25.13
N GLN A 232 38.06 23.15 -25.03
CA GLN A 232 39.00 22.39 -25.87
C GLN A 232 38.86 20.88 -25.72
N ARG A 233 38.47 20.40 -24.53
CA ARG A 233 38.21 18.97 -24.27
C ARG A 233 36.93 18.49 -24.95
N LEU A 234 35.90 19.34 -24.98
CA LEU A 234 34.59 19.03 -25.57
C LEU A 234 34.55 19.31 -27.07
N SER A 235 35.43 20.18 -27.58
CA SER A 235 35.44 20.64 -28.98
C SER A 235 36.20 19.75 -29.95
N ARG A 236 36.57 18.51 -29.57
CA ARG A 236 37.16 17.56 -30.53
C ARG A 236 36.08 16.99 -31.44
N SER A 237 35.57 17.82 -32.34
CA SER A 237 34.64 17.44 -33.37
C SER A 237 35.03 18.16 -34.66
N ASP A 238 35.44 17.40 -35.65
CA ASP A 238 35.76 17.90 -37.00
C ASP A 238 34.48 18.12 -37.84
N LEU A 239 33.30 18.18 -37.21
CA LEU A 239 32.06 18.45 -37.92
C LEU A 239 32.06 19.87 -38.50
N PRO A 240 31.76 20.04 -39.80
CA PRO A 240 31.60 21.35 -40.41
C PRO A 240 30.40 22.07 -39.77
N ILE A 241 30.66 23.28 -39.28
CA ILE A 241 29.64 24.17 -38.72
C ILE A 241 29.28 25.26 -39.74
N LEU A 242 27.98 25.55 -39.88
CA LEU A 242 27.47 26.65 -40.71
C LEU A 242 27.32 27.90 -39.83
N ILE A 243 28.01 28.99 -40.18
CA ILE A 243 27.94 30.25 -39.44
C ILE A 243 27.08 31.26 -40.23
N GLU A 244 25.86 31.52 -39.76
CA GLU A 244 24.92 32.51 -40.33
C GLU A 244 24.96 33.87 -39.59
N GLY A 245 24.50 34.96 -40.23
CA GLY A 245 24.79 36.36 -39.82
C GLY A 245 24.96 37.34 -40.99
N GLU A 246 24.82 38.64 -40.73
CA GLU A 246 24.83 39.70 -41.76
C GLU A 246 26.23 40.00 -42.31
N SER A 247 26.29 40.47 -43.56
CA SER A 247 27.52 40.80 -44.28
C SER A 247 28.36 41.83 -43.51
N GLY A 248 29.63 41.52 -43.27
CA GLY A 248 30.57 42.38 -42.53
C GLY A 248 30.89 41.94 -41.09
N THR A 249 30.33 40.82 -40.62
CA THR A 249 30.54 40.30 -39.25
C THR A 249 31.77 39.38 -39.08
N GLY A 250 32.69 39.36 -40.05
CA GLY A 250 33.97 38.64 -39.92
C GLY A 250 33.85 37.11 -39.99
N LYS A 251 32.93 36.58 -40.80
CA LYS A 251 32.72 35.12 -40.99
C LYS A 251 33.73 34.42 -41.90
N GLU A 252 34.89 35.01 -42.10
CA GLU A 252 35.95 34.42 -42.91
C GLU A 252 36.90 33.71 -41.95
N VAL A 253 36.81 32.38 -41.90
CA VAL A 253 37.74 31.49 -41.18
C VAL A 253 38.46 30.63 -42.19
#